data_AF-A0A968MWT1-F1
#
_entry.id   AF-A0A968MWT1-F1
#
_cell.length_a   1.000
_cell.length_b   1.000
_cell.length_c   1.000
_cell.angle_alpha   90.00
_cell.angle_beta   90.00
_cell.angle_gamma   90.00
#
_symmetry.space_group_name_H-M   'P 1'
#
loop_
_entity.id
_entity.type
_entity.pdbx_description
1 polymer ?
#
loop_
_entity_poly.entity_id
_entity_poly.type
_entity_poly.pdbx_seq_one_letter_code
_entity_poly.pdbx_strand_id
1 'polypeptide(L)' 'MIEVMFPAVKTPWHKGTPPKIAINADVAVSEMIYGLEKGKTEIRVGGAKILCLISRLSPSFALKKVNELQ' A
#
# COMPACT_ATOMS: atom_id res chain seq x y z
N MET A 1 11.43 -0.21 -16.62
CA MET A 1 10.05 0.03 -16.15
C MET A 1 10.07 -0.18 -14.64
N ILE A 2 9.52 0.76 -13.85
CA ILE A 2 9.48 0.67 -12.38
C ILE A 2 8.00 0.59 -11.98
N GLU A 3 7.66 -0.37 -11.12
CA GLU A 3 6.31 -0.57 -10.62
C GLU A 3 6.21 -0.13 -9.16
N VAL A 4 5.18 0.65 -8.86
CA VAL A 4 4.91 1.14 -7.51
C VAL A 4 3.49 0.75 -7.12
N MET A 5 3.38 -0.02 -6.04
CA MET A 5 2.12 -0.53 -5.52
C MET A 5 1.76 0.23 -4.25
N PHE A 6 0.71 1.05 -4.35
CA PHE A 6 0.17 1.83 -3.24
C PHE A 6 -0.98 1.10 -2.56
N PRO A 7 -1.12 1.23 -1.22
CA PRO A 7 -2.37 0.94 -0.54
C PRO A 7 -3.38 2.07 -0.85
N ALA A 8 -4.55 2.06 -0.21
CA ALA A 8 -5.41 3.24 -0.25
C ALA A 8 -4.63 4.49 0.26
N VAL A 9 -4.72 5.61 -0.44
CA VAL A 9 -4.02 6.86 -0.08
C VAL A 9 -5.05 7.95 0.13
N LYS A 10 -4.93 8.69 1.24
CA LYS A 10 -5.77 9.85 1.55
C LYS A 10 -5.51 10.96 0.55
N THR A 11 -6.26 10.93 -0.53
CA THR A 11 -6.28 11.94 -1.58
C THR A 11 -7.68 12.52 -1.70
N PRO A 12 -7.84 13.74 -2.28
CA PRO A 12 -9.15 14.33 -2.54
C PRO A 12 -10.09 13.46 -3.38
N TRP A 13 -9.56 12.47 -4.12
CA TRP A 13 -10.32 11.49 -4.88
C TRP A 13 -11.31 10.67 -4.05
N HIS A 14 -11.09 10.55 -2.74
CA HIS A 14 -12.02 9.89 -1.83
C HIS A 14 -13.18 10.78 -1.36
N LYS A 15 -13.35 12.00 -1.89
CA LYS A 15 -14.42 12.95 -1.53
C LYS A 15 -14.54 13.21 -0.01
N GLY A 16 -13.41 13.16 0.69
CA GLY A 16 -13.35 13.33 2.14
C GLY A 16 -13.64 12.08 2.98
N THR A 17 -13.97 10.94 2.36
CA THR A 17 -14.24 9.66 3.05
C THR A 17 -13.29 8.55 2.60
N PRO A 18 -11.97 8.69 2.84
CA PRO A 18 -11.02 7.61 2.52
C PRO A 18 -11.26 6.39 3.44
N PRO A 19 -10.90 5.18 2.98
CA PRO A 19 -10.90 3.99 3.84
C PRO A 19 -10.07 4.20 5.11
N LYS A 20 -10.45 3.56 6.22
CA LYS A 20 -9.71 3.68 7.51
C LYS A 20 -8.24 3.29 7.40
N ILE A 21 -7.92 2.39 6.47
CA ILE A 21 -6.57 1.90 6.20
C ILE A 21 -5.74 2.81 5.30
N ALA A 22 -6.32 3.92 4.82
CA ALA A 22 -5.64 4.80 3.91
C ALA A 22 -4.45 5.50 4.60
N ILE A 23 -3.30 5.52 3.93
CA ILE A 23 -2.13 6.25 4.40
C ILE A 23 -2.16 7.69 3.91
N ASN A 24 -1.43 8.60 4.54
CA ASN A 24 -1.32 9.97 4.04
C ASN A 24 -0.50 10.02 2.75
N ALA A 25 -0.78 11.01 1.90
CA ALA A 25 -0.11 11.15 0.60
C ALA A 25 1.39 11.46 0.71
N ASP A 26 1.81 12.24 1.71
CA ASP A 26 3.21 12.55 2.00
C ASP A 26 4.02 11.28 2.33
N VAL A 27 3.46 10.39 3.15
CA VAL A 27 4.07 9.10 3.48
C VAL A 27 4.18 8.24 2.22
N ALA A 28 3.13 8.19 1.40
CA ALA A 28 3.11 7.41 0.18
C ALA A 28 4.24 7.84 -0.78
N VAL A 29 4.37 9.15 -0.99
CA VAL A 29 5.40 9.73 -1.87
C VAL A 29 6.80 9.54 -1.29
N SER A 30 6.98 9.75 0.02
CA SER A 30 8.29 9.59 0.67
C SER A 30 8.83 8.17 0.54
N GLU A 31 8.00 7.14 0.76
CA GLU A 31 8.41 5.74 0.60
C GLU A 31 8.67 5.37 -0.86
N MET A 32 7.90 5.93 -1.79
CA MET A 32 8.12 5.77 -3.23
C MET A 32 9.50 6.32 -3.62
N ILE A 33 9.78 7.58 -3.27
CA ILE A 33 11.06 8.24 -3.59
C ILE A 33 12.22 7.45 -2.98
N TYR A 34 12.12 7.04 -1.73
CA TYR A 34 13.13 6.19 -1.09
C TYR A 34 13.37 4.87 -1.85
N GLY A 35 12.32 4.23 -2.36
CA GLY A 35 12.44 3.03 -3.19
C GLY A 35 13.15 3.29 -4.52
N LEU A 36 12.85 4.43 -5.16
CA LEU A 36 13.48 4.86 -6.41
C LEU A 36 14.98 5.13 -6.22
N GLU A 37 15.35 5.86 -5.16
CA GLU A 37 16.76 6.15 -4.82
C GLU A 37 17.58 4.89 -4.53
N LYS A 38 16.94 3.83 -4.03
CA LYS A 38 17.56 2.53 -3.81
C LYS A 38 17.63 1.65 -5.07
N GLY A 39 17.24 2.15 -6.23
CA GLY A 39 17.29 1.43 -7.50
C GLY A 39 16.34 0.24 -7.57
N LYS A 40 15.23 0.25 -6.80
CA LYS A 40 14.25 -0.83 -6.82
C LYS A 40 13.36 -0.75 -8.06
N THR A 41 13.13 -1.89 -8.70
CA THR A 41 12.20 -2.02 -9.83
C THR A 41 10.76 -2.29 -9.38
N GLU A 42 10.57 -2.86 -8.19
CA GLU A 42 9.27 -3.01 -7.52
C GLU A 42 9.29 -2.30 -6.15
N ILE A 43 8.36 -1.37 -5.94
CA ILE A 43 8.23 -0.61 -4.70
C ILE A 43 6.84 -0.83 -4.12
N ARG A 44 6.77 -1.40 -2.91
CA ARG A 44 5.52 -1.65 -2.18
C ARG A 44 5.46 -0.71 -0.98
N VAL A 45 4.45 0.15 -0.95
CA VAL A 45 4.32 1.23 0.02
C VAL A 45 3.39 0.82 1.17
N GLY A 46 3.77 1.13 2.42
CA GLY A 46 2.95 0.95 3.61
C GLY A 46 2.28 -0.43 3.73
N GLY A 47 0.95 -0.42 3.93
CA GLY A 47 0.14 -1.62 4.12
C GLY A 47 0.20 -2.64 2.97
N ALA A 48 0.51 -2.20 1.75
CA ALA A 48 0.66 -3.09 0.59
C ALA A 48 1.86 -4.04 0.74
N LYS A 49 2.91 -3.61 1.45
CA LYS A 49 4.08 -4.44 1.75
C LYS A 49 3.75 -5.55 2.73
N ILE A 50 3.04 -5.22 3.81
CA ILE A 50 2.61 -6.17 4.84
C ILE A 50 1.63 -7.18 4.26
N LEU A 51 0.61 -6.70 3.53
CA LEU A 51 -0.38 -7.58 2.92
C LEU A 51 0.27 -8.55 1.93
N CYS A 52 1.23 -8.11 1.13
CA CYS A 52 1.97 -8.99 0.24
C CYS A 52 2.79 -10.06 0.97
N LEU A 53 3.43 -9.70 2.09
CA LEU A 53 4.19 -10.66 2.89
C LEU A 53 3.26 -11.71 3.51
N ILE A 54 2.14 -11.27 4.08
CA ILE A 54 1.14 -12.16 4.68
C ILE A 54 0.50 -13.05 3.61
N SER A 55 0.18 -12.52 2.43
CA SER A 55 -0.44 -13.31 1.36
C SER A 55 0.45 -14.45 0.87
N ARG A 56 1.78 -14.29 0.96
CA ARG A 56 2.75 -15.34 0.63
C ARG A 56 2.81 -16.45 1.69
N LEU A 57 2.54 -16.14 2.95
CA LEU A 57 2.60 -17.10 4.06
C LEU A 57 1.25 -17.78 4.32
N SER A 58 0.17 -17.01 4.27
CA SER A 58 -1.19 -17.47 4.54
C SER A 58 -2.18 -16.66 3.69
N PRO A 59 -2.42 -17.07 2.43
CA PRO A 59 -3.31 -16.36 1.53
C PRO A 59 -4.74 -16.26 2.07
N SER A 60 -5.25 -17.31 2.74
CA SER A 60 -6.58 -17.29 3.36
C SER A 60 -6.71 -16.23 4.46
N PHE A 61 -5.66 -16.05 5.28
CA PHE A 61 -5.66 -15.02 6.32
C PHE A 61 -5.54 -13.61 5.73
N ALA A 62 -4.71 -13.43 4.70
CA ALA A 62 -4.60 -12.16 3.98
C ALA A 62 -5.94 -11.73 3.36
N LEU A 63 -6.63 -12.66 2.69
CA LEU A 63 -7.94 -12.41 2.10
C LEU A 63 -8.99 -12.05 3.15
N LYS A 64 -9.03 -12.79 4.27
CA LYS A 64 -9.91 -12.47 5.40
C LYS A 64 -9.67 -11.05 5.91
N LYS A 65 -8.40 -10.65 6.06
CA LYS A 65 -8.04 -9.31 6.53
C LYS A 65 -8.44 -8.21 5.56
N VAL A 66 -8.28 -8.40 4.24
CA VAL A 66 -8.76 -7.43 3.25
C VAL A 66 -10.27 -7.27 3.33
N ASN A 67 -11.00 -8.38 3.44
CA ASN A 67 -12.47 -8.36 3.51
C ASN A 67 -13.00 -7.72 4.81
N GLU A 68 -12.25 -7.78 5.91
CA GLU A 68 -12.57 -7.06 7.16
C GLU A 68 -12.37 -5.54 7.06
N LEU A 69 -11.66 -5.06 6.03
CA LEU A 69 -11.34 -3.65 5.81
C LEU A 69 -12.29 -2.97 4.81
N GLN A 70 -13.19 -3.75 4.22
CA GLN A 70 -14.28 -3.32 3.34
C GLN A 70 -15.47 -2.80 4.16
#